data_AF-A0A818B1D6-F1
#
_entry.id   AF-A0A818B1D6-F1
#
_cell.length_a   1.000
_cell.length_b   1.000
_cell.length_c   1.000
_cell.angle_alpha   90.00
_cell.angle_beta   90.00
_cell.angle_gamma   90.00
#
_symmetry.space_group_name_H-M   'P 1'
#
loop_
_entity.id
_entity.type
_entity.pdbx_description
1 polymer ?
#
loop_
_entity_poly.entity_id
_entity_poly.type
_entity_poly.pdbx_seq_one_letter_code
_entity_poly.pdbx_strand_id
1 'polypeptide(L)'
;MLLRMTDVQQDETQLNIYRCLGKLMPKADIKTMETPSKLASIYLKFLTNTIDDPKKMERFYSVLQNFVQHDQVKVELIKQNVFPIFMRCITETKSDLIKVQTIVLEILLAFSFNNDALTILRKDTDFMTQIRNLASNTNLDKSNLQRAAEGLLWKLDKEGETVAKSTTLKSYQYDIMISYSHSDRQLCYQIHERLFEIDFMF
;
A
#
# COMPACT_ATOMS: atom_id res chain seq x y z
N MET A 1 -14.01 17.60 20.41
CA MET A 1 -13.26 18.87 20.25
C MET A 1 -12.06 18.57 19.35
N LEU A 2 -12.21 18.80 18.05
CA LEU A 2 -11.14 18.62 17.06
C LEU A 2 -10.09 19.71 17.28
N LEU A 3 -8.83 19.33 17.48
CA LEU A 3 -7.70 20.26 17.40
C LEU A 3 -7.62 20.77 15.95
N ARG A 4 -8.30 21.88 15.67
CA ARG A 4 -8.10 22.68 14.45
C ARG A 4 -6.70 23.28 14.52
N MET A 5 -5.71 22.54 14.06
CA MET A 5 -4.37 23.10 13.86
C MET A 5 -4.33 23.79 12.50
N THR A 6 -4.73 25.05 12.52
CA THR A 6 -4.44 26.03 11.47
C THR A 6 -2.95 26.37 11.54
N ASP A 7 -2.18 25.66 10.72
CA ASP A 7 -0.86 26.06 10.20
C ASP A 7 0.29 26.20 11.21
N VAL A 8 0.93 25.07 11.54
CA VAL A 8 2.29 25.09 12.12
C VAL A 8 3.31 25.21 11.01
N GLN A 9 4.10 26.28 10.95
CA GLN A 9 5.06 26.49 9.84
C GLN A 9 6.23 25.50 9.81
N GLN A 10 6.43 24.70 10.86
CA GLN A 10 7.49 23.69 10.90
C GLN A 10 6.99 22.30 10.50
N ASP A 11 7.47 21.81 9.36
CA ASP A 11 7.14 20.50 8.80
C ASP A 11 7.39 19.34 9.78
N GLU A 12 8.44 19.43 10.60
CA GLU A 12 8.80 18.38 11.58
C GLU A 12 7.79 18.31 12.75
N THR A 13 7.30 19.47 13.18
CA THR A 13 6.26 19.55 14.21
C THR A 13 4.94 19.04 13.65
N GLN A 14 4.57 19.44 12.43
CA GLN A 14 3.38 18.91 11.74
C GLN A 14 3.46 17.39 11.60
N LEU A 15 4.58 16.85 11.12
CA LEU A 15 4.79 15.40 10.96
C LEU A 15 4.58 14.64 12.27
N ASN A 16 5.14 15.12 13.38
CA ASN A 16 5.01 14.47 14.68
C ASN A 16 3.57 14.52 15.20
N ILE A 17 2.87 15.65 15.00
CA ILE A 17 1.45 15.77 15.33
C ILE A 17 0.65 14.75 14.52
N TYR A 18 0.87 14.67 13.21
CA TYR A 18 0.14 13.71 12.37
C TYR A 18 0.50 12.25 12.65
N ARG A 19 1.73 11.94 13.09
CA ARG A 19 2.09 10.61 13.60
C ARG A 19 1.33 10.25 14.86
N CYS A 20 1.18 11.20 15.79
CA CYS A 20 0.38 11.01 17.00
C CYS A 20 -1.10 10.84 16.64
N LEU A 21 -1.64 11.70 15.77
CA LEU A 21 -3.02 11.62 15.31
C LEU A 21 -3.29 10.30 14.58
N GLY A 22 -2.43 9.86 13.66
CA GLY A 22 -2.62 8.59 12.95
C GLY A 22 -2.62 7.36 13.85
N LYS A 23 -1.89 7.41 14.98
CA LYS A 23 -1.89 6.34 16.00
C LYS A 23 -3.09 6.39 16.95
N LEU A 24 -3.60 7.59 17.24
CA LEU A 24 -4.64 7.80 18.24
C LEU A 24 -6.05 7.90 17.63
N MET A 25 -6.17 8.26 16.35
CA MET A 25 -7.46 8.49 15.71
C MET A 25 -8.03 7.18 15.13
N PRO A 26 -9.32 6.89 15.41
CA PRO A 26 -10.06 5.85 14.70
C PRO A 26 -10.08 6.11 13.18
N LYS A 27 -10.09 5.03 12.37
CA LYS A 27 -10.12 5.13 10.90
C LYS A 27 -11.26 6.02 10.36
N ALA A 28 -12.37 6.13 11.09
CA ALA A 28 -13.52 6.97 10.71
C ALA A 28 -13.21 8.48 10.80
N ASP A 29 -12.46 8.91 11.82
CA ASP A 29 -12.14 10.32 12.04
C ASP A 29 -11.03 10.82 11.11
N ILE A 30 -10.23 9.89 10.59
CA ILE A 30 -9.19 10.22 9.60
C ILE A 30 -9.83 10.48 8.24
N LYS A 31 -10.95 9.81 7.91
CA LYS A 31 -11.70 10.06 6.67
C LYS A 31 -12.29 11.47 6.61
N THR A 32 -12.46 12.13 7.75
CA THR A 32 -12.98 13.50 7.85
C THR A 32 -11.87 14.55 7.92
N MET A 33 -10.60 14.19 7.70
CA MET A 33 -9.52 15.16 7.62
C MET A 33 -9.79 16.18 6.51
N GLU A 34 -9.81 17.46 6.88
CA GLU A 34 -10.07 18.57 5.94
C GLU A 34 -8.93 18.77 4.91
N THR A 35 -7.72 18.24 5.16
CA THR A 35 -6.52 18.56 4.34
C THR A 35 -5.57 17.37 4.07
N PRO A 36 -6.03 16.25 3.49
CA PRO A 36 -5.19 15.08 3.20
C PRO A 36 -4.07 15.37 2.18
N SER A 37 -4.26 16.33 1.28
CA SER A 37 -3.26 16.68 0.26
C SER A 37 -2.05 17.44 0.82
N LYS A 38 -2.31 18.42 1.72
CA LYS A 38 -1.24 19.14 2.46
C LYS A 38 -0.44 18.15 3.30
N LEU A 39 -1.14 17.22 3.94
CA LEU A 39 -0.53 16.15 4.70
C LEU A 39 0.43 15.33 3.82
N ALA A 40 -0.05 14.75 2.72
CA ALA A 40 0.78 13.99 1.78
C ALA A 40 2.00 14.78 1.28
N SER A 41 1.86 16.10 1.07
CA SER A 41 2.97 16.98 0.65
C SER A 41 4.08 17.07 1.70
N ILE A 42 3.71 17.25 2.98
CA ILE A 42 4.66 17.30 4.11
C ILE A 42 5.41 15.96 4.21
N TYR A 43 4.68 14.85 4.06
CA TYR A 43 5.28 13.52 4.08
C TYR A 43 6.23 13.28 2.91
N LEU A 44 5.83 13.64 1.70
CA LEU A 44 6.66 13.49 0.52
C LEU A 44 7.97 14.29 0.65
N LYS A 45 7.88 15.53 1.15
CA LYS A 45 9.03 16.37 1.46
C LYS A 45 9.94 15.71 2.50
N PHE A 46 9.36 15.12 3.55
CA PHE A 46 10.15 14.42 4.57
C PHE A 46 10.85 13.18 4.02
N LEU A 47 10.15 12.33 3.26
CA LEU A 47 10.73 11.14 2.64
C LEU A 47 11.90 11.53 1.71
N THR A 48 11.70 12.54 0.88
CA THR A 48 12.73 13.07 -0.03
C THR A 48 13.96 13.57 0.73
N ASN A 49 13.77 14.28 1.85
CA ASN A 49 14.86 14.85 2.63
C ASN A 49 15.58 13.84 3.54
N THR A 50 15.03 12.64 3.72
CA THR A 50 15.57 11.64 4.67
C THR A 50 16.08 10.37 4.02
N ILE A 51 15.67 10.05 2.78
CA ILE A 51 16.12 8.85 2.05
C ILE A 51 17.65 8.79 1.85
N ASP A 52 18.30 9.95 1.71
CA ASP A 52 19.73 10.06 1.44
C ASP A 52 20.60 10.22 2.69
N ASP A 53 19.99 10.39 3.86
CA ASP A 53 20.71 10.67 5.11
C ASP A 53 20.72 9.42 6.01
N PRO A 54 21.87 8.71 6.12
CA PRO A 54 21.99 7.53 6.96
C PRO A 54 21.57 7.76 8.41
N LYS A 55 21.78 8.96 8.93
CA LYS A 55 21.43 9.33 10.32
C LYS A 55 19.92 9.50 10.51
N LYS A 56 19.16 9.66 9.42
CA LYS A 56 17.71 9.82 9.43
C LYS A 56 16.96 8.60 8.91
N MET A 57 17.65 7.51 8.58
CA MET A 57 17.02 6.29 8.06
C MET A 57 16.02 5.65 9.03
N GLU A 58 16.27 5.69 10.34
CA GLU A 58 15.28 5.23 11.32
C GLU A 58 13.99 6.08 11.29
N ARG A 59 14.13 7.38 11.06
CA ARG A 59 12.99 8.31 10.94
C ARG A 59 12.24 8.05 9.63
N PHE A 60 12.96 7.87 8.52
CA PHE A 60 12.39 7.47 7.23
C PHE A 60 11.57 6.19 7.37
N TYR A 61 12.15 5.16 7.98
CA TYR A 61 11.49 3.89 8.27
C TYR A 61 10.21 4.08 9.10
N SER A 62 10.29 4.84 10.19
CA SER A 62 9.12 5.06 11.05
C SER A 62 8.00 5.83 10.34
N VAL A 63 8.34 6.76 9.45
CA VAL A 63 7.34 7.45 8.64
C VAL A 63 6.64 6.47 7.71
N LEU A 64 7.37 5.64 6.96
CA LEU A 64 6.78 4.63 6.08
C LEU A 64 5.82 3.70 6.85
N GLN A 65 6.24 3.21 8.02
CA GLN A 65 5.49 2.22 8.81
C GLN A 65 4.13 2.75 9.32
N ASN A 66 4.05 4.02 9.69
CA ASN A 66 2.82 4.60 10.23
C ASN A 66 1.85 5.05 9.12
N PHE A 67 2.34 5.23 7.88
CA PHE A 67 1.61 5.97 6.85
C PHE A 67 0.72 5.10 5.96
N VAL A 68 1.07 3.81 5.80
CA VAL A 68 0.31 2.83 5.00
C VAL A 68 -1.07 2.52 5.60
N GLN A 69 -1.37 3.02 6.80
CA GLN A 69 -2.63 2.72 7.48
C GLN A 69 -3.82 3.53 6.95
N HIS A 70 -3.60 4.59 6.17
CA HIS A 70 -4.65 5.55 5.80
C HIS A 70 -4.88 5.64 4.29
N ASP A 71 -6.03 5.17 3.80
CA ASP A 71 -6.28 5.06 2.35
C ASP A 71 -6.38 6.40 1.62
N GLN A 72 -6.98 7.44 2.23
CA GLN A 72 -7.07 8.77 1.60
C GLN A 72 -5.69 9.38 1.33
N VAL A 73 -4.77 9.17 2.26
CA VAL A 73 -3.40 9.63 2.15
C VAL A 73 -2.65 8.91 1.02
N LYS A 74 -2.86 7.60 0.87
CA LYS A 74 -2.28 6.81 -0.24
C LYS A 74 -2.69 7.39 -1.58
N VAL A 75 -3.98 7.71 -1.73
CA VAL A 75 -4.52 8.31 -2.96
C VAL A 75 -3.83 9.65 -3.25
N GLU A 76 -3.65 10.51 -2.26
CA GLU A 76 -2.97 11.80 -2.44
C GLU A 76 -1.49 11.65 -2.77
N LEU A 77 -0.79 10.67 -2.19
CA LEU A 77 0.60 10.37 -2.56
C LEU A 77 0.74 9.88 -4.00
N ILE A 78 -0.20 9.05 -4.48
CA ILE A 78 -0.23 8.59 -5.87
C ILE A 78 -0.37 9.80 -6.80
N LYS A 79 -1.30 10.73 -6.49
CA LYS A 79 -1.47 11.98 -7.25
C LYS A 79 -0.22 12.85 -7.24
N GLN A 80 0.54 12.84 -6.14
CA GLN A 80 1.80 13.59 -5.99
C GLN A 80 3.02 12.83 -6.50
N ASN A 81 2.84 11.72 -7.23
CA ASN A 81 3.90 10.94 -7.86
C ASN A 81 5.00 10.48 -6.89
N VAL A 82 4.62 9.77 -5.82
CA VAL A 82 5.57 9.21 -4.85
C VAL A 82 6.42 8.05 -5.41
N PHE A 83 6.04 7.46 -6.55
CA PHE A 83 6.66 6.25 -7.10
C PHE A 83 8.17 6.31 -7.30
N PRO A 84 8.78 7.40 -7.82
CA PRO A 84 10.22 7.47 -8.00
C PRO A 84 11.02 7.24 -6.71
N ILE A 85 10.52 7.75 -5.57
CA ILE A 85 11.15 7.56 -4.26
C ILE A 85 11.08 6.08 -3.85
N PHE A 86 9.92 5.45 -4.04
CA PHE A 86 9.72 4.06 -3.67
C PHE A 86 10.50 3.10 -4.57
N MET A 87 10.48 3.31 -5.88
CA MET A 87 11.28 2.52 -6.83
C MET A 87 12.77 2.62 -6.51
N ARG A 88 13.24 3.83 -6.19
CA ARG A 88 14.62 4.08 -5.74
C ARG A 88 14.99 3.29 -4.49
N CYS A 89 14.10 3.17 -3.50
CA CYS A 89 14.33 2.33 -2.32
C CYS A 89 14.55 0.84 -2.67
N ILE A 90 13.95 0.35 -3.75
CA ILE A 90 14.06 -1.04 -4.19
C ILE A 90 15.31 -1.24 -5.06
N THR A 91 15.60 -0.30 -5.96
CA THR A 91 16.71 -0.40 -6.91
C THR A 91 18.07 -0.05 -6.30
N GLU A 92 18.14 0.85 -5.32
CA GLU A 92 19.39 1.17 -4.64
C GLU A 92 19.77 0.08 -3.62
N THR A 93 20.73 -0.76 -4.00
CA THR A 93 21.28 -1.84 -3.17
C THR A 93 22.26 -1.31 -2.12
N LYS A 94 21.74 -0.66 -1.08
CA LYS A 94 22.48 -0.47 0.18
C LYS A 94 22.03 -1.57 1.16
N SER A 95 22.98 -2.40 1.63
CA SER A 95 22.70 -3.59 2.44
C SER A 95 21.90 -3.35 3.73
N ASP A 96 21.86 -2.11 4.23
CA ASP A 96 21.10 -1.71 5.42
C ASP A 96 19.59 -1.45 5.16
N LEU A 97 19.10 -1.67 3.93
CA LEU A 97 17.74 -1.30 3.52
C LEU A 97 16.72 -2.43 3.48
N ILE A 98 17.04 -3.67 3.89
CA ILE A 98 16.11 -4.83 3.78
C ILE A 98 14.74 -4.53 4.41
N LYS A 99 14.73 -3.92 5.61
CA LYS A 99 13.48 -3.56 6.32
C LYS A 99 12.68 -2.49 5.56
N VAL A 100 13.39 -1.51 4.98
CA VAL A 100 12.78 -0.45 4.18
C VAL A 100 12.20 -1.02 2.89
N GLN A 101 12.97 -1.84 2.17
CA GLN A 101 12.53 -2.51 0.96
C GLN A 101 11.28 -3.36 1.21
N THR A 102 11.23 -4.10 2.31
CA THR A 102 10.05 -4.92 2.66
C THR A 102 8.80 -4.05 2.81
N ILE A 103 8.87 -2.96 3.59
CA ILE A 103 7.72 -2.05 3.77
C ILE A 103 7.35 -1.38 2.44
N VAL A 104 8.33 -0.93 1.67
CA VAL A 104 8.07 -0.28 0.39
C VAL A 104 7.38 -1.23 -0.58
N LEU A 105 7.77 -2.50 -0.64
CA LEU A 105 7.08 -3.51 -1.45
C LEU A 105 5.65 -3.75 -0.98
N GLU A 106 5.39 -3.78 0.33
CA GLU A 106 4.03 -3.90 0.88
C GLU A 106 3.17 -2.67 0.53
N ILE A 107 3.74 -1.46 0.58
CA ILE A 107 3.08 -0.23 0.15
C ILE A 107 2.76 -0.27 -1.34
N LEU A 108 3.73 -0.63 -2.17
CA LEU A 108 3.57 -0.71 -3.61
C LEU A 108 2.55 -1.78 -4.00
N LEU A 109 2.50 -2.91 -3.28
CA LEU A 109 1.45 -3.90 -3.43
C LEU A 109 0.08 -3.30 -3.10
N ALA A 110 -0.06 -2.57 -1.99
CA ALA A 110 -1.32 -1.88 -1.69
C ALA A 110 -1.69 -0.85 -2.78
N PHE A 111 -0.71 -0.17 -3.39
CA PHE A 111 -0.96 0.81 -4.44
C PHE A 111 -1.33 0.16 -5.77
N SER A 112 -0.81 -1.03 -6.05
CA SER A 112 -1.05 -1.76 -7.31
C SER A 112 -2.51 -2.18 -7.52
N PHE A 113 -3.37 -2.05 -6.50
CA PHE A 113 -4.83 -2.17 -6.67
C PHE A 113 -5.46 -0.96 -7.37
N ASN A 114 -4.70 0.12 -7.57
CA ASN A 114 -5.06 1.23 -8.44
C ASN A 114 -4.43 1.01 -9.84
N ASN A 115 -5.24 1.09 -10.90
CA ASN A 115 -4.82 0.81 -12.28
C ASN A 115 -3.74 1.78 -12.80
N ASP A 116 -3.79 3.05 -12.40
CA ASP A 116 -2.80 4.05 -12.80
C ASP A 116 -1.45 3.74 -12.16
N ALA A 117 -1.46 3.45 -10.86
CA ALA A 117 -0.29 3.02 -10.11
C ALA A 117 0.34 1.76 -10.71
N LEU A 118 -0.48 0.77 -11.05
CA LEU A 118 -0.04 -0.48 -11.67
C LEU A 118 0.57 -0.26 -13.06
N THR A 119 0.00 0.65 -13.86
CA THR A 119 0.56 1.05 -15.16
C THR A 119 1.91 1.76 -15.01
N ILE A 120 2.05 2.64 -14.02
CA ILE A 120 3.32 3.32 -13.71
C ILE A 120 4.39 2.29 -13.32
N LEU A 121 4.05 1.36 -12.42
CA LEU A 121 4.97 0.33 -11.93
C LEU A 121 5.46 -0.61 -13.05
N ARG A 122 4.58 -1.01 -13.97
CA ARG A 122 4.94 -1.89 -15.10
C ARG A 122 5.86 -1.25 -16.12
N LYS A 123 5.80 0.08 -16.27
CA LYS A 123 6.60 0.80 -17.27
C LYS A 123 8.07 0.92 -16.87
N ASP A 124 8.40 0.78 -15.59
CA ASP A 124 9.76 0.88 -15.08
C ASP A 124 10.48 -0.47 -15.19
N THR A 125 11.38 -0.59 -16.16
CA THR A 125 12.12 -1.83 -16.46
C THR A 125 13.12 -2.21 -15.38
N ASP A 126 13.75 -1.22 -14.75
CA ASP A 126 14.80 -1.42 -13.76
C ASP A 126 14.17 -1.94 -12.46
N PHE A 127 13.07 -1.32 -12.06
CA PHE A 127 12.23 -1.77 -10.97
C PHE A 127 11.72 -3.20 -11.18
N MET A 128 11.17 -3.51 -12.36
CA MET A 128 10.66 -4.85 -12.67
C MET A 128 11.76 -5.91 -12.64
N THR A 129 12.94 -5.59 -13.16
CA THR A 129 14.11 -6.48 -13.12
C THR A 129 14.52 -6.75 -11.67
N GLN A 130 14.56 -5.71 -10.85
CA GLN A 130 14.95 -5.85 -9.46
C GLN A 130 13.93 -6.64 -8.63
N ILE A 131 12.63 -6.47 -8.85
CA ILE A 131 11.61 -7.29 -8.19
C ILE A 131 11.77 -8.77 -8.56
N ARG A 132 12.01 -9.09 -9.83
CA ARG A 132 12.23 -10.48 -10.26
C ARG A 132 13.46 -11.09 -9.58
N ASN A 133 14.54 -10.30 -9.45
CA ASN A 133 15.73 -10.72 -8.73
C ASN A 133 15.43 -10.99 -7.25
N LEU A 134 14.68 -10.10 -6.59
CA LEU A 134 14.29 -10.25 -5.18
C LEU A 134 13.37 -11.46 -4.96
N ALA A 135 12.43 -11.72 -5.88
CA ALA A 135 11.52 -12.86 -5.80
C ALA A 135 12.23 -14.20 -6.06
N SER A 136 13.26 -14.21 -6.92
CA SER A 136 13.97 -15.43 -7.34
C SER A 136 15.19 -15.75 -6.47
N ASN A 137 15.50 -14.94 -5.46
CA ASN A 137 16.69 -15.09 -4.65
C ASN A 137 16.55 -16.26 -3.65
N THR A 138 17.15 -17.39 -3.98
CA THR A 138 17.14 -18.64 -3.19
C THR A 138 17.97 -18.58 -1.90
N ASN A 139 18.79 -17.53 -1.70
CA ASN A 139 19.56 -17.35 -0.45
C ASN A 139 18.74 -16.67 0.67
N LEU A 140 17.51 -16.24 0.35
CA LEU A 140 16.58 -15.55 1.24
C LEU A 140 15.41 -16.46 1.64
N ASP A 141 15.67 -17.74 1.91
CA ASP A 141 14.63 -18.73 2.26
C ASP A 141 13.63 -18.16 3.30
N LYS A 142 12.40 -17.90 2.85
CA LYS A 142 11.27 -17.32 3.59
C LYS A 142 11.50 -15.96 4.25
N SER A 143 12.33 -15.10 3.67
CA SER A 143 12.37 -13.71 4.12
C SER A 143 11.05 -13.00 3.79
N ASN A 144 10.58 -12.13 4.69
CA ASN A 144 9.41 -11.28 4.42
C ASN A 144 9.58 -10.44 3.14
N LEU A 145 10.82 -10.09 2.80
CA LEU A 145 11.19 -9.37 1.59
C LEU A 145 10.85 -10.17 0.33
N GLN A 146 11.28 -11.43 0.25
CA GLN A 146 10.99 -12.30 -0.90
C GLN A 146 9.47 -12.47 -1.08
N ARG A 147 8.74 -12.74 0.00
CA ARG A 147 7.27 -12.88 -0.05
C ARG A 147 6.58 -11.61 -0.53
N ALA A 148 7.04 -10.44 -0.07
CA ALA A 148 6.50 -9.15 -0.52
C ALA A 148 6.80 -8.92 -2.01
N ALA A 149 8.00 -9.26 -2.47
CA ALA A 149 8.39 -9.17 -3.88
C ALA A 149 7.56 -10.12 -4.76
N GLU A 150 7.36 -11.36 -4.34
CA GLU A 150 6.52 -12.35 -5.04
C GLU A 150 5.07 -11.89 -5.16
N GLY A 151 4.48 -11.38 -4.07
CA GLY A 151 3.10 -10.89 -4.07
C GLY A 151 2.91 -9.72 -5.03
N LEU A 152 3.84 -8.76 -5.02
CA LEU A 152 3.82 -7.64 -5.96
C LEU A 152 4.06 -8.09 -7.40
N LEU A 153 5.02 -8.98 -7.63
CA LEU A 153 5.29 -9.53 -8.97
C LEU A 153 4.09 -10.28 -9.53
N TRP A 154 3.38 -11.06 -8.71
CA TRP A 154 2.15 -11.75 -9.13
C TRP A 154 1.08 -10.76 -9.59
N LYS A 155 0.89 -9.66 -8.85
CA LYS A 155 -0.07 -8.61 -9.21
C LYS A 155 0.35 -7.87 -10.49
N LEU A 156 1.64 -7.61 -10.66
CA LEU A 156 2.17 -6.89 -11.82
C LEU A 156 2.22 -7.75 -13.08
N ASP A 157 2.72 -8.98 -13.05
CA ASP A 157 2.91 -9.79 -14.26
C ASP A 157 1.73 -10.76 -14.52
N LYS A 158 1.14 -11.37 -13.50
CA LYS A 158 0.29 -12.56 -13.66
C LYS A 158 -1.22 -12.28 -13.66
N GLU A 159 -1.69 -11.27 -12.92
CA GLU A 159 -3.13 -11.00 -12.84
C GLU A 159 -3.74 -10.57 -14.20
N GLY A 160 -2.99 -9.81 -15.01
CA GLY A 160 -3.42 -9.38 -16.33
C GLY A 160 -3.57 -10.52 -17.35
N GLU A 161 -2.76 -11.57 -17.23
CA GLU A 161 -2.86 -12.75 -18.08
C GLU A 161 -4.05 -13.64 -17.71
N THR A 162 -4.40 -13.73 -16.43
CA THR A 162 -5.63 -14.42 -15.98
C THR A 162 -6.90 -13.74 -16.47
N VAL A 163 -6.91 -12.41 -16.57
CA VAL A 163 -8.06 -11.65 -17.09
C VAL A 163 -8.08 -11.65 -18.63
N ALA A 164 -6.93 -11.63 -19.31
CA ALA A 164 -6.87 -11.72 -20.77
C ALA A 164 -7.34 -13.10 -21.29
N LYS A 165 -7.05 -14.19 -20.57
CA LYS A 165 -7.52 -15.54 -20.93
C LYS A 165 -9.02 -15.76 -20.73
N SER A 166 -9.74 -14.84 -20.08
CA SER A 166 -11.19 -14.95 -19.84
C SER A 166 -12.06 -14.11 -20.80
N THR A 167 -11.49 -13.52 -21.86
CA THR A 167 -12.27 -12.73 -22.84
C THR A 167 -13.12 -13.56 -23.82
N THR A 168 -13.16 -14.88 -23.70
CA THR A 168 -14.40 -15.58 -24.06
C THR A 168 -15.38 -15.41 -22.90
N LEU A 169 -16.37 -14.52 -23.07
CA LEU A 169 -17.58 -14.40 -22.25
C LEU A 169 -18.30 -15.77 -22.18
N LYS A 170 -17.77 -16.67 -21.36
CA LYS A 170 -18.51 -17.81 -20.85
C LYS A 170 -19.10 -17.32 -19.55
N SER A 171 -20.43 -17.30 -19.48
CA SER A 171 -21.16 -17.22 -18.23
C SER A 171 -20.67 -18.38 -17.36
N TYR A 172 -19.88 -18.07 -16.36
CA TYR A 172 -19.52 -19.00 -15.30
C TYR A 172 -20.41 -18.65 -14.12
N GLN A 173 -21.34 -19.55 -13.81
CA GLN A 173 -22.06 -19.53 -12.56
C GLN A 173 -21.11 -20.09 -11.49
N TYR A 174 -20.80 -19.30 -10.46
CA TYR A 174 -19.93 -19.72 -9.38
C TYR A 174 -20.77 -20.02 -8.14
N ASP A 175 -20.64 -21.22 -7.60
CA ASP A 175 -21.21 -21.55 -6.30
C ASP A 175 -20.28 -21.06 -5.19
N ILE A 176 -20.78 -20.18 -4.34
CA ILE A 176 -20.04 -19.66 -3.17
C ILE A 176 -20.44 -20.49 -1.95
N MET A 177 -19.50 -21.26 -1.41
CA MET A 177 -19.68 -21.99 -0.15
C MET A 177 -18.98 -21.25 1.00
N ILE A 178 -19.76 -20.82 1.99
CA ILE A 178 -19.23 -20.17 3.21
C ILE A 178 -19.22 -21.19 4.34
N SER A 179 -18.02 -21.64 4.74
CA SER A 179 -17.85 -22.47 5.94
C SER A 179 -17.66 -21.57 7.17
N TYR A 180 -18.40 -21.86 8.25
CA TYR A 180 -18.38 -21.05 9.46
C TYR A 180 -18.53 -21.89 10.72
N SER A 181 -18.02 -21.37 11.84
CA SER A 181 -18.25 -21.94 13.17
C SER A 181 -19.65 -21.56 13.65
N HIS A 182 -20.34 -22.39 14.43
CA HIS A 182 -21.74 -22.08 14.81
C HIS A 182 -21.89 -20.72 15.53
N SER A 183 -20.85 -20.26 16.22
CA SER A 183 -20.78 -18.94 16.84
C SER A 183 -20.83 -17.76 15.84
N ASP A 184 -20.43 -17.97 14.59
CA ASP A 184 -20.37 -16.92 13.55
C ASP A 184 -21.60 -16.92 12.62
N ARG A 185 -22.63 -17.71 12.94
CA ARG A 185 -23.83 -17.89 12.12
C ARG A 185 -24.46 -16.59 11.66
N GLN A 186 -24.55 -15.62 12.56
CA GLN A 186 -25.22 -14.36 12.30
C GLN A 186 -24.44 -13.47 11.33
N LEU A 187 -23.10 -13.51 11.40
CA LEU A 187 -22.23 -12.82 10.45
C LEU A 187 -22.37 -13.42 9.04
N CYS A 188 -22.45 -14.75 8.93
CA CYS A 188 -22.66 -15.40 7.64
C CYS A 188 -24.00 -15.04 6.99
N TYR A 189 -25.08 -14.91 7.78
CA TYR A 189 -26.35 -14.40 7.25
C TYR A 189 -26.21 -12.96 6.75
N GLN A 190 -25.53 -12.08 7.48
CA GLN A 190 -25.33 -10.70 7.04
C GLN A 190 -24.51 -10.61 5.75
N ILE A 191 -23.51 -11.47 5.58
CA ILE A 191 -22.73 -11.56 4.35
C ILE A 191 -23.61 -12.06 3.20
N HIS A 192 -24.41 -13.11 3.43
CA HIS A 192 -25.35 -13.63 2.44
C HIS A 192 -26.34 -12.56 1.95
N GLU A 193 -27.03 -11.87 2.87
CA GLU A 193 -28.00 -10.82 2.53
C GLU A 193 -27.35 -9.72 1.69
N ARG A 194 -26.14 -9.28 2.08
CA ARG A 194 -25.44 -8.24 1.33
C ARG A 194 -24.99 -8.68 -0.05
N LEU A 195 -24.59 -9.94 -0.22
CA LEU A 195 -24.23 -10.48 -1.54
C LEU A 195 -25.46 -10.58 -2.45
N PHE A 196 -26.64 -10.81 -1.87
CA PHE A 196 -27.91 -10.82 -2.60
C PHE A 196 -28.35 -9.40 -2.99
N GLU A 197 -28.25 -8.42 -2.09
CA GLU A 197 -28.63 -7.02 -2.35
C GLU A 197 -27.82 -6.35 -3.47
N ILE A 198 -26.57 -6.77 -3.68
CA ILE A 198 -25.67 -6.19 -4.69
C ILE A 198 -25.69 -6.95 -6.03
N ASP A 199 -26.67 -7.83 -6.25
CA ASP A 199 -26.83 -8.60 -7.49
C ASP A 199 -25.59 -9.47 -7.84
N PHE A 200 -24.79 -9.86 -6.84
CA PHE A 200 -23.56 -10.63 -7.05
C PHE A 200 -23.81 -12.11 -7.33
N MET A 201 -25.02 -12.61 -7.04
CA MET A 201 -25.43 -14.00 -7.27
C MET A 201 -26.42 -14.09 -8.45
N PHE A 202 -25.90 -14.07 -9.68
CA PHE A 202 -26.59 -14.51 -10.91
C PHE A 202 -25.75 -15.54 -11.65
#